data_AF-A0A7J7K8N6-F1
#
_entry.id   AF-A0A7J7K8N6-F1
#
_cell.length_a   1.000
_cell.length_b   1.000
_cell.length_c   1.000
_cell.angle_alpha   90.00
_cell.angle_beta   90.00
_cell.angle_gamma   90.00
#
_symmetry.space_group_name_H-M   'P 1'
#
loop_
_entity.id
_entity.type
_entity.pdbx_description
1 polymer ?
#
loop_
_entity_poly.entity_id
_entity_poly.type
_entity_poly.pdbx_seq_one_letter_code
_entity_poly.pdbx_strand_id
1 'polypeptide(L)'
;MAIGDQSAEASALYDQFVAAGTCQAILTSFQHLCDSLDIHPTDEEWFYQTLKSKLTNWKANSLWTRLDKRFNHREYAGHKACATTRVLVIGAGPCGLRAAIECKLLGARVVVVEKRDRFSRNNVLHLWPFVIHDLKSLGAKVFYPKFCAGSIDHISIRQLQCVLMKICLLLGVEIYTNVGYEDLQEPSPEVSGEPGNAEQRGWRAKVSPPDTQFPATTLMCSLERMVRGTHCRGSPARSSEVNSPSP
;
A
#
# COMPACT_ATOMS: atom_id res chain seq x y z
N MET A 1 29.49 -22.33 -2.11
CA MET A 1 29.59 -21.32 -3.18
C MET A 1 28.25 -20.65 -3.49
N ALA A 2 27.09 -21.32 -3.40
CA ALA A 2 25.79 -20.77 -3.79
C ALA A 2 25.27 -19.54 -3.00
N ILE A 3 25.47 -19.49 -1.66
CA ILE A 3 24.88 -18.42 -0.82
C ILE A 3 25.54 -17.04 -1.07
N GLY A 4 26.85 -17.02 -1.37
CA GLY A 4 27.57 -15.78 -1.66
C GLY A 4 27.22 -15.16 -3.01
N ASP A 5 26.86 -16.01 -3.98
CA ASP A 5 26.51 -15.61 -5.35
C ASP A 5 25.11 -14.98 -5.39
N GLN A 6 24.13 -15.63 -4.73
CA GLN A 6 22.76 -15.11 -4.59
C GLN A 6 22.71 -13.75 -3.88
N SER A 7 23.56 -13.54 -2.87
CA SER A 7 23.63 -12.24 -2.14
C SER A 7 24.19 -11.11 -3.02
N ALA A 8 25.16 -11.41 -3.88
CA ALA A 8 25.73 -10.45 -4.82
C ALA A 8 24.73 -10.11 -5.94
N GLU A 9 24.04 -11.11 -6.48
CA GLU A 9 22.98 -10.96 -7.48
C GLU A 9 21.82 -10.09 -6.95
N ALA A 10 21.26 -10.44 -5.78
CA ALA A 10 20.19 -9.66 -5.16
C ALA A 10 20.61 -8.21 -4.87
N SER A 11 21.89 -7.99 -4.53
CA SER A 11 22.42 -6.64 -4.33
C SER A 11 22.45 -5.83 -5.62
N ALA A 12 22.83 -6.44 -6.74
CA ALA A 12 22.82 -5.80 -8.06
C ALA A 12 21.39 -5.51 -8.55
N LEU A 13 20.45 -6.44 -8.35
CA LEU A 13 19.04 -6.26 -8.67
C LEU A 13 18.39 -5.15 -7.83
N TYR A 14 18.75 -5.05 -6.55
CA TYR A 14 18.33 -3.94 -5.71
C TYR A 14 18.85 -2.59 -6.22
N ASP A 15 20.11 -2.51 -6.63
CA ASP A 15 20.67 -1.29 -7.22
C ASP A 15 19.92 -0.90 -8.51
N GLN A 16 19.55 -1.87 -9.36
CA GLN A 16 18.73 -1.64 -10.55
C GLN A 16 17.33 -1.10 -10.18
N PHE A 17 16.68 -1.71 -9.18
CA PHE A 17 15.40 -1.25 -8.66
C PHE A 17 15.46 0.19 -8.10
N VAL A 18 16.51 0.51 -7.34
CA VAL A 18 16.74 1.86 -6.83
C VAL A 18 16.98 2.84 -7.97
N ALA A 19 17.69 2.46 -9.03
CA ALA A 19 17.97 3.30 -10.19
C ALA A 19 16.78 3.46 -11.17
N ALA A 20 15.82 2.52 -11.16
CA ALA A 20 14.72 2.50 -12.13
C ALA A 20 13.89 3.81 -12.11
N GLY A 21 13.75 4.45 -13.28
CA GLY A 21 13.12 5.76 -13.44
C GLY A 21 11.77 5.77 -14.15
N THR A 22 11.24 4.59 -14.50
CA THR A 22 9.96 4.42 -15.19
C THR A 22 9.11 3.39 -14.45
N CYS A 23 7.79 3.49 -14.57
CA CYS A 23 6.85 2.58 -13.92
C CYS A 23 7.14 1.10 -14.28
N GLN A 24 7.30 0.80 -15.57
CA GLN A 24 7.65 -0.55 -16.05
C GLN A 24 9.00 -1.03 -15.51
N ALA A 25 10.06 -0.21 -15.59
CA ALA A 25 11.37 -0.62 -15.08
C ALA A 25 11.35 -0.89 -13.57
N ILE A 26 10.57 -0.14 -12.80
CA ILE A 26 10.39 -0.36 -11.36
C ILE A 26 9.72 -1.72 -11.10
N LEU A 27 8.62 -2.03 -11.80
CA LEU A 27 7.93 -3.31 -11.67
C LEU A 27 8.83 -4.48 -12.06
N THR A 28 9.47 -4.42 -13.22
CA THR A 28 10.32 -5.51 -13.74
C THR A 28 11.53 -5.76 -12.85
N SER A 29 12.25 -4.69 -12.44
CA SER A 29 13.42 -4.85 -11.55
C SER A 29 13.03 -5.36 -10.16
N PHE A 30 11.86 -4.96 -9.65
CA PHE A 30 11.36 -5.48 -8.39
C PHE A 30 10.96 -6.96 -8.48
N GLN A 31 10.33 -7.37 -9.58
CA GLN A 31 9.99 -8.77 -9.82
C GLN A 31 11.25 -9.63 -9.85
N HIS A 32 12.26 -9.25 -10.63
CA HIS A 32 13.54 -9.98 -10.68
C HIS A 32 14.21 -10.06 -9.30
N LEU A 33 14.17 -8.97 -8.52
CA LEU A 33 14.68 -8.96 -7.15
C LEU A 33 13.94 -9.99 -6.28
N CYS A 34 12.60 -10.03 -6.34
CA CYS A 34 11.79 -10.98 -5.60
C CYS A 34 12.08 -12.43 -6.03
N ASP A 35 12.18 -12.68 -7.33
CA ASP A 35 12.50 -14.01 -7.89
C ASP A 35 13.88 -14.50 -7.42
N SER A 36 14.90 -13.62 -7.44
CA SER A 36 16.25 -13.96 -6.97
C SER A 36 16.29 -14.32 -5.47
N LEU A 37 15.35 -13.78 -4.69
CA LEU A 37 15.22 -14.02 -3.26
C LEU A 37 14.22 -15.13 -2.92
N ASP A 38 13.54 -15.71 -3.91
CA ASP A 38 12.48 -16.70 -3.72
C ASP A 38 11.42 -16.19 -2.72
N ILE A 39 10.82 -15.03 -3.04
CA ILE A 39 9.73 -14.42 -2.27
C ILE A 39 8.64 -13.90 -3.21
N HIS A 40 7.38 -14.01 -2.79
CA HIS A 40 6.24 -13.49 -3.56
C HIS A 40 5.35 -12.61 -2.66
N PRO A 41 5.05 -11.35 -3.05
CA PRO A 41 4.24 -10.45 -2.24
C PRO A 41 2.84 -10.95 -1.88
N THR A 42 2.27 -11.86 -2.70
CA THR A 42 0.94 -12.43 -2.52
C THR A 42 0.88 -13.57 -1.52
N ASP A 43 2.00 -14.24 -1.30
CA ASP A 43 2.06 -15.53 -0.58
C ASP A 43 2.63 -15.34 0.84
N GLU A 44 3.22 -14.17 1.10
CA GLU A 44 3.96 -13.85 2.33
C GLU A 44 3.17 -12.91 3.23
N GLU A 45 2.55 -13.43 4.30
CA GLU A 45 1.85 -12.61 5.33
C GLU A 45 2.76 -11.51 5.90
N TRP A 46 4.05 -11.80 6.04
CA TRP A 46 5.08 -10.91 6.59
C TRP A 46 6.11 -10.47 5.54
N PHE A 47 5.65 -10.24 4.30
CA PHE A 47 6.50 -9.93 3.14
C PHE A 47 7.62 -8.91 3.42
N TYR A 48 7.31 -7.77 4.04
CA TYR A 48 8.31 -6.73 4.32
C TYR A 48 9.44 -7.24 5.22
N GLN A 49 9.10 -7.99 6.27
CA GLN A 49 10.09 -8.58 7.17
C GLN A 49 10.93 -9.65 6.48
N THR A 50 10.31 -10.51 5.66
CA THR A 50 11.00 -11.54 4.88
C THR A 50 11.94 -10.92 3.84
N LEU A 51 11.48 -9.91 3.10
CA LEU A 51 12.31 -9.17 2.15
C LEU A 51 13.51 -8.53 2.86
N LYS A 52 13.28 -7.86 3.99
CA LYS A 52 14.35 -7.21 4.75
C LYS A 52 15.39 -8.21 5.27
N SER A 53 14.96 -9.38 5.75
CA SER A 53 15.88 -10.39 6.29
C SER A 53 16.72 -11.06 5.20
N LYS A 54 16.16 -11.27 4.00
CA LYS A 54 16.88 -11.83 2.85
C LYS A 54 17.77 -10.79 2.14
N LEU A 55 17.36 -9.53 2.08
CA LEU A 55 18.13 -8.46 1.44
C LEU A 55 19.09 -7.75 2.41
N THR A 56 20.21 -8.41 2.70
CA THR A 56 21.24 -7.97 3.66
C THR A 56 22.24 -6.94 3.10
N ASN A 57 21.94 -6.30 1.96
CA ASN A 57 22.79 -5.30 1.32
C ASN A 57 22.98 -4.07 2.23
N TRP A 58 24.24 -3.69 2.48
CA TRP A 58 24.58 -2.52 3.31
C TRP A 58 23.96 -1.22 2.80
N LYS A 59 23.75 -1.08 1.47
CA LYS A 59 23.09 0.09 0.87
C LYS A 59 21.62 0.20 1.29
N ALA A 60 20.95 -0.94 1.49
CA ALA A 60 19.55 -1.01 1.88
C ALA A 60 19.34 -0.73 3.38
N ASN A 61 20.34 -0.93 4.23
CA ASN A 61 20.21 -0.74 5.69
C ASN A 61 19.68 0.64 6.09
N SER A 62 20.15 1.70 5.43
CA SER A 62 19.70 3.07 5.71
C SER A 62 18.22 3.30 5.36
N LEU A 63 17.70 2.58 4.36
CA LEU A 63 16.29 2.56 4.01
C LEU A 63 15.50 1.76 5.05
N TRP A 64 15.98 0.58 5.42
CA TRP A 64 15.36 -0.29 6.42
C TRP A 64 15.21 0.41 7.77
N THR A 65 16.24 1.11 8.26
CA THR A 65 16.13 1.89 9.50
C THR A 65 15.00 2.92 9.44
N ARG A 66 14.81 3.59 8.29
CA ARG A 66 13.77 4.61 8.10
C ARG A 66 12.38 4.00 8.03
N LEU A 67 12.22 2.95 7.22
CA LEU A 67 10.95 2.23 7.09
C LEU A 67 10.58 1.56 8.39
N ASP A 68 11.50 0.89 9.09
CA ASP A 68 11.26 0.27 10.40
C ASP A 68 10.82 1.30 11.45
N LYS A 69 11.40 2.50 11.46
CA LYS A 69 10.96 3.56 12.36
C LYS A 69 9.49 3.90 12.14
N ARG A 70 9.07 4.04 10.88
CA ARG A 70 7.68 4.32 10.53
C ARG A 70 6.79 3.11 10.82
N PHE A 71 7.21 1.93 10.37
CA PHE A 71 6.53 0.65 10.55
C PHE A 71 6.16 0.41 12.02
N ASN A 72 7.09 0.66 12.94
CA ASN A 72 6.85 0.46 14.38
C ASN A 72 6.12 1.62 15.09
N HIS A 73 5.51 2.56 14.37
CA HIS A 73 4.65 3.57 15.00
C HIS A 73 3.46 2.91 15.71
N ARG A 74 3.16 3.40 16.91
CA ARG A 74 2.11 2.85 17.79
C ARG A 74 0.72 2.86 17.15
N GLU A 75 0.46 3.83 16.29
CA GLU A 75 -0.81 4.02 15.59
C GLU A 75 -1.14 2.84 14.66
N TYR A 76 -0.14 2.06 14.24
CA TYR A 76 -0.32 0.87 13.42
C TYR A 76 -0.61 -0.41 14.22
N ALA A 77 -0.58 -0.34 15.56
CA ALA A 77 -0.84 -1.47 16.46
C ALA A 77 -0.06 -2.74 16.10
N GLY A 78 1.22 -2.59 15.74
CA GLY A 78 2.06 -3.72 15.29
C GLY A 78 1.53 -4.38 14.01
N HIS A 79 0.98 -3.58 13.08
CA HIS A 79 0.42 -4.02 11.79
C HIS A 79 -0.84 -4.85 11.91
N LYS A 80 -1.60 -4.66 13.00
CA LYS A 80 -2.82 -5.43 13.27
C LYS A 80 -4.09 -4.57 13.28
N ALA A 81 -3.97 -3.25 13.19
CA ALA A 81 -5.11 -2.33 13.23
C ALA A 81 -6.15 -2.63 12.13
N CYS A 82 -5.70 -3.09 10.96
CA CYS A 82 -6.54 -3.42 9.81
C CYS A 82 -6.24 -4.81 9.22
N ALA A 83 -5.77 -5.78 10.02
CA ALA A 83 -5.32 -7.11 9.53
C ALA A 83 -6.34 -7.87 8.67
N THR A 84 -7.64 -7.73 8.96
CA THR A 84 -8.72 -8.38 8.21
C THR A 84 -9.32 -7.50 7.10
N THR A 85 -8.80 -6.28 6.94
CA THR A 85 -9.30 -5.31 5.97
C THR A 85 -8.60 -5.49 4.63
N ARG A 86 -9.39 -5.46 3.57
CA ARG A 86 -8.91 -5.47 2.18
C ARG A 86 -9.24 -4.13 1.53
N VAL A 87 -8.23 -3.50 0.94
CA VAL A 87 -8.29 -2.15 0.39
C VAL A 87 -7.93 -2.17 -1.09
N LEU A 88 -8.84 -1.70 -1.94
CA LEU A 88 -8.57 -1.38 -3.34
C LEU A 88 -8.36 0.13 -3.48
N VAL A 89 -7.19 0.53 -3.96
CA VAL A 89 -6.85 1.92 -4.28
C VAL A 89 -6.92 2.11 -5.78
N ILE A 90 -7.73 3.08 -6.21
CA ILE A 90 -7.92 3.40 -7.64
C ILE A 90 -7.01 4.58 -8.00
N GLY A 91 -5.94 4.29 -8.75
CA GLY A 91 -4.99 5.25 -9.29
C GLY A 91 -3.65 5.31 -8.55
N ALA A 92 -2.55 5.16 -9.30
CA ALA A 92 -1.18 5.27 -8.81
C ALA A 92 -0.63 6.71 -8.91
N GLY A 93 -1.48 7.69 -8.62
CA GLY A 93 -1.04 9.08 -8.38
C GLY A 93 -0.31 9.22 -7.04
N PRO A 94 0.37 10.36 -6.76
CA PRO A 94 1.05 10.56 -5.49
C PRO A 94 0.17 10.29 -4.26
N CYS A 95 -1.06 10.82 -4.25
CA CYS A 95 -1.98 10.63 -3.13
C CYS A 95 -2.45 9.17 -2.98
N GLY A 96 -2.75 8.49 -4.08
CA GLY A 96 -3.18 7.09 -4.07
C GLY A 96 -2.08 6.16 -3.54
N LEU A 97 -0.86 6.31 -4.05
CA LEU A 97 0.30 5.55 -3.55
C LEU A 97 0.59 5.88 -2.07
N ARG A 98 0.49 7.15 -1.67
CA ARG A 98 0.71 7.54 -0.27
C ARG A 98 -0.36 6.96 0.66
N ALA A 99 -1.62 6.90 0.23
CA ALA A 99 -2.69 6.25 0.97
C ALA A 99 -2.47 4.73 1.07
N ALA A 100 -2.06 4.10 -0.03
CA ALA A 100 -1.74 2.67 -0.06
C ALA A 100 -0.65 2.30 0.97
N ILE A 101 0.38 3.14 1.09
CA ILE A 101 1.42 2.99 2.12
C ILE A 101 0.81 2.98 3.53
N GLU A 102 -0.02 3.95 3.90
CA GLU A 102 -0.64 3.96 5.25
C GLU A 102 -1.54 2.75 5.49
N CYS A 103 -2.37 2.38 4.51
CA CYS A 103 -3.24 1.20 4.61
C CYS A 103 -2.42 -0.07 4.84
N LYS A 104 -1.28 -0.22 4.14
CA LYS A 104 -0.40 -1.38 4.32
C LYS A 104 0.27 -1.36 5.68
N LEU A 105 0.72 -0.19 6.15
CA LEU A 105 1.29 -0.04 7.48
C LEU A 105 0.29 -0.38 8.59
N LEU A 106 -1.00 -0.08 8.42
CA LEU A 106 -2.07 -0.49 9.34
C LEU A 106 -2.31 -2.02 9.36
N GLY A 107 -1.73 -2.77 8.42
CA GLY A 107 -1.87 -4.23 8.32
C GLY A 107 -2.89 -4.70 7.28
N ALA A 108 -3.49 -3.80 6.49
CA ALA A 108 -4.45 -4.21 5.48
C ALA A 108 -3.78 -4.95 4.30
N ARG A 109 -4.55 -5.81 3.62
CA ARG A 109 -4.19 -6.25 2.27
C ARG A 109 -4.54 -5.12 1.31
N VAL A 110 -3.55 -4.59 0.59
CA VAL A 110 -3.72 -3.39 -0.24
C VAL A 110 -3.34 -3.70 -1.68
N VAL A 111 -4.27 -3.37 -2.57
CA VAL A 111 -4.07 -3.49 -4.01
C VAL A 111 -4.33 -2.15 -4.67
N VAL A 112 -3.44 -1.76 -5.58
CA VAL A 112 -3.54 -0.54 -6.37
C VAL A 112 -3.81 -0.92 -7.83
N VAL A 113 -4.84 -0.34 -8.43
CA VAL A 113 -5.08 -0.42 -9.88
C VAL A 113 -4.79 0.91 -10.54
N GLU A 114 -4.00 0.92 -11.61
CA GLU A 114 -3.69 2.09 -12.41
C GLU A 114 -3.98 1.83 -13.89
N LYS A 115 -4.76 2.72 -14.49
CA LYS A 115 -5.16 2.62 -15.89
C LYS A 115 -3.98 2.74 -16.86
N ARG A 116 -2.93 3.48 -16.49
CA ARG A 116 -1.74 3.70 -17.33
C ARG A 116 -0.61 2.73 -16.99
N ASP A 117 0.33 2.61 -17.90
CA ASP A 117 1.59 1.87 -17.75
C ASP A 117 2.79 2.75 -17.40
N ARG A 118 2.61 4.09 -17.36
CA ARG A 118 3.70 5.05 -17.30
C ARG A 118 3.37 6.30 -16.52
N PHE A 119 4.42 6.85 -15.88
CA PHE A 119 4.41 8.17 -15.25
C PHE A 119 5.04 9.21 -16.17
N SER A 120 4.21 10.00 -16.85
CA SER A 120 4.62 10.92 -17.92
C SER A 120 4.63 12.41 -17.51
N ARG A 121 4.03 12.78 -16.37
CA ARG A 121 3.85 14.19 -16.00
C ARG A 121 5.13 14.80 -15.43
N ASN A 122 5.68 15.77 -16.13
CA ASN A 122 6.87 16.53 -15.72
C ASN A 122 6.55 17.79 -14.91
N ASN A 123 5.28 18.16 -14.75
CA ASN A 123 4.88 19.29 -13.90
C ASN A 123 5.45 19.13 -12.50
N VAL A 124 5.81 20.25 -11.89
CA VAL A 124 6.48 20.33 -10.61
C VAL A 124 5.50 20.73 -9.52
N LEU A 125 5.53 20.01 -8.40
CA LEU A 125 4.75 20.28 -7.20
C LEU A 125 5.64 20.94 -6.16
N HIS A 126 5.20 22.07 -5.61
CA HIS A 126 5.75 22.60 -4.37
C HIS A 126 5.35 21.71 -3.19
N LEU A 127 6.27 21.53 -2.24
CA LEU A 127 6.12 20.67 -1.08
C LEU A 127 6.20 21.49 0.20
N TRP A 128 5.17 21.40 1.02
CA TRP A 128 5.21 21.98 2.35
C TRP A 128 6.23 21.25 3.23
N PRO A 129 6.79 21.91 4.27
CA PRO A 129 7.81 21.31 5.13
C PRO A 129 7.44 19.94 5.72
N PHE A 130 6.18 19.76 6.12
CA PHE A 130 5.73 18.48 6.68
C PHE A 130 5.72 17.34 5.65
N VAL A 131 5.44 17.63 4.37
CA VAL A 131 5.49 16.67 3.27
C VAL A 131 6.93 16.28 2.97
N ILE A 132 7.84 17.26 2.99
CA ILE A 132 9.28 17.00 2.84
C ILE A 132 9.77 16.07 3.96
N HIS A 133 9.36 16.34 5.20
CA HIS A 133 9.70 15.50 6.34
C HIS A 133 9.12 14.09 6.21
N ASP A 134 7.84 13.96 5.84
CA ASP A 134 7.18 12.66 5.60
C ASP A 134 7.93 11.83 4.55
N LEU A 135 8.19 12.40 3.37
CA LEU A 135 8.91 11.70 2.31
C LEU A 135 10.35 11.35 2.69
N LYS A 136 11.07 12.22 3.43
CA LYS A 136 12.40 11.89 3.98
C LYS A 136 12.33 10.75 5.00
N SER A 137 11.26 10.69 5.80
CA SER A 137 11.06 9.62 6.78
C SER A 137 10.74 8.27 6.12
N LEU A 138 10.16 8.27 4.92
CA LEU A 138 9.94 7.07 4.10
C LEU A 138 11.15 6.70 3.22
N GLY A 139 12.27 7.42 3.32
CA GLY A 139 13.49 7.11 2.59
C GLY A 139 13.58 7.67 1.17
N ALA A 140 12.81 8.71 0.82
CA ALA A 140 12.81 9.29 -0.53
C ALA A 140 14.20 9.64 -1.10
N LYS A 141 15.17 10.03 -0.25
CA LYS A 141 16.55 10.31 -0.67
C LYS A 141 17.31 9.10 -1.21
N VAL A 142 16.92 7.88 -0.86
CA VAL A 142 17.51 6.65 -1.41
C VAL A 142 17.15 6.51 -2.88
N PHE A 143 15.87 6.74 -3.21
CA PHE A 143 15.35 6.61 -4.58
C PHE A 143 15.54 7.85 -5.44
N TYR A 144 15.71 9.01 -4.81
CA TYR A 144 15.95 10.28 -5.49
C TYR A 144 16.95 11.11 -4.67
N PRO A 145 18.28 10.94 -4.88
CA PRO A 145 19.30 11.62 -4.09
C PRO A 145 19.22 13.16 -4.10
N LYS A 146 18.70 13.72 -5.20
CA LYS A 146 18.46 15.17 -5.36
C LYS A 146 17.24 15.68 -4.57
N PHE A 147 16.48 14.79 -3.91
CA PHE A 147 15.27 15.15 -3.18
C PHE A 147 15.55 16.17 -2.09
N CYS A 148 15.02 17.38 -2.30
CA CYS A 148 15.15 18.51 -1.38
C CYS A 148 16.60 18.73 -0.91
N ALA A 149 17.54 18.74 -1.86
CA ALA A 149 18.93 19.13 -1.63
C ALA A 149 19.04 20.66 -1.57
N GLY A 150 19.73 21.20 -0.57
CA GLY A 150 19.79 22.64 -0.34
C GLY A 150 18.41 23.23 -0.01
N SER A 151 18.03 24.29 -0.73
CA SER A 151 16.75 25.00 -0.61
C SER A 151 15.66 24.46 -1.54
N ILE A 152 15.89 23.32 -2.22
CA ILE A 152 14.86 22.70 -3.09
C ILE A 152 13.72 22.19 -2.22
N ASP A 153 12.50 22.59 -2.57
CA ASP A 153 11.25 22.30 -1.87
C ASP A 153 10.18 21.77 -2.83
N HIS A 154 10.59 21.22 -3.97
CA HIS A 154 9.69 20.80 -5.03
C HIS A 154 10.15 19.50 -5.71
N ILE A 155 9.21 18.83 -6.38
CA ILE A 155 9.45 17.57 -7.09
C ILE A 155 8.52 17.45 -8.30
N SER A 156 8.98 16.85 -9.39
CA SER A 156 8.09 16.53 -10.51
C SER A 156 7.10 15.42 -10.14
N ILE A 157 5.89 15.48 -10.68
CA ILE A 157 4.84 14.49 -10.39
C ILE A 157 5.34 13.07 -10.67
N ARG A 158 5.95 12.84 -11.83
CA ARG A 158 6.47 11.51 -12.18
C ARG A 158 7.53 11.00 -11.21
N GLN A 159 8.40 11.88 -10.70
CA GLN A 159 9.46 11.46 -9.79
C GLN A 159 8.89 11.10 -8.43
N LEU A 160 7.91 11.86 -7.94
CA LEU A 160 7.18 11.52 -6.71
C LEU A 160 6.45 10.18 -6.85
N GLN A 161 5.82 9.91 -8.00
CA GLN A 161 5.19 8.63 -8.28
C GLN A 161 6.20 7.47 -8.25
N CYS A 162 7.35 7.61 -8.91
CA CYS A 162 8.41 6.59 -8.88
C CYS A 162 8.91 6.30 -7.45
N VAL A 163 9.13 7.34 -6.65
CA VAL A 163 9.58 7.20 -5.25
C VAL A 163 8.54 6.44 -4.42
N LEU A 164 7.28 6.87 -4.47
CA LEU A 164 6.21 6.25 -3.67
C LEU A 164 5.90 4.83 -4.13
N MET A 165 5.94 4.57 -5.43
CA MET A 165 5.72 3.23 -5.99
C MET A 165 6.76 2.22 -5.49
N LYS A 166 8.04 2.62 -5.43
CA LYS A 166 9.09 1.78 -4.85
C LYS A 166 8.81 1.45 -3.38
N ILE A 167 8.38 2.44 -2.60
CA ILE A 167 8.02 2.23 -1.18
C ILE A 167 6.83 1.27 -1.05
N CYS A 168 5.78 1.45 -1.87
CA CYS A 168 4.64 0.54 -1.92
C CYS A 168 5.07 -0.92 -2.17
N LEU A 169 5.89 -1.16 -3.18
CA LEU A 169 6.37 -2.50 -3.53
C LEU A 169 7.17 -3.14 -2.40
N LEU A 170 8.10 -2.40 -1.79
CA LEU A 170 8.90 -2.89 -0.66
C LEU A 170 8.04 -3.25 0.56
N LEU A 171 6.93 -2.54 0.78
CA LEU A 171 5.99 -2.84 1.86
C LEU A 171 5.05 -4.01 1.54
N GLY A 172 5.04 -4.53 0.30
CA GLY A 172 4.15 -5.59 -0.14
C GLY A 172 2.75 -5.12 -0.55
N VAL A 173 2.65 -3.92 -1.13
CA VAL A 173 1.44 -3.46 -1.82
C VAL A 173 1.42 -4.06 -3.23
N GLU A 174 0.32 -4.70 -3.60
CA GLU A 174 0.11 -5.24 -4.94
C GLU A 174 -0.25 -4.09 -5.90
N ILE A 175 0.45 -3.95 -7.03
CA ILE A 175 0.20 -2.86 -7.99
C ILE A 175 -0.01 -3.42 -9.39
N TYR A 176 -1.17 -3.15 -9.97
CA TYR A 176 -1.54 -3.55 -11.31
C TYR A 176 -1.67 -2.33 -12.21
N THR A 177 -0.92 -2.34 -13.31
CA THR A 177 -0.93 -1.27 -14.33
C THR A 177 -1.69 -1.74 -15.57
N ASN A 178 -2.10 -0.81 -16.44
CA ASN A 178 -3.01 -1.10 -17.56
C ASN A 178 -4.37 -1.67 -17.13
N VAL A 179 -4.77 -1.43 -15.87
CA VAL A 179 -6.06 -1.88 -15.32
C VAL A 179 -6.85 -0.66 -14.90
N GLY A 180 -7.91 -0.37 -15.65
CA GLY A 180 -8.83 0.72 -15.35
C GLY A 180 -10.02 0.23 -14.53
N TYR A 181 -10.29 0.87 -13.39
CA TYR A 181 -11.57 0.73 -12.70
C TYR A 181 -12.71 1.29 -13.56
N GLU A 182 -13.81 0.55 -13.64
CA GLU A 182 -15.04 0.98 -14.32
C GLU A 182 -16.19 1.21 -13.34
N ASP A 183 -16.49 0.24 -12.48
CA ASP A 183 -17.68 0.27 -11.65
C ASP A 183 -17.57 -0.61 -10.39
N LEU A 184 -18.47 -0.38 -9.43
CA LEU A 184 -18.58 -1.15 -8.19
C LEU A 184 -19.65 -2.24 -8.38
N GLN A 185 -19.28 -3.49 -8.13
CA GLN A 185 -20.16 -4.64 -8.21
C GLN A 185 -20.62 -5.04 -6.80
N GLU A 186 -21.94 -5.07 -6.61
CA GLU A 186 -22.56 -5.49 -5.35
C GLU A 186 -22.42 -7.00 -5.12
N PRO A 187 -22.33 -7.44 -3.84
CA PRO A 187 -22.43 -8.86 -3.51
C PRO A 187 -23.77 -9.44 -3.96
N SER A 188 -23.77 -10.64 -4.56
CA SER A 188 -25.03 -11.33 -4.91
C SER A 188 -25.75 -11.83 -3.65
N PRO A 189 -27.08 -11.63 -3.53
CA PRO A 189 -27.86 -12.12 -2.39
C PRO A 189 -28.04 -13.66 -2.36
N GLU A 190 -27.77 -14.37 -3.46
CA GLU A 190 -28.16 -15.78 -3.64
C GLU A 190 -27.14 -16.82 -3.11
N VAL A 191 -25.94 -16.42 -2.68
CA VAL A 191 -24.84 -17.36 -2.33
C VAL A 191 -24.72 -17.61 -0.82
N SER A 192 -25.80 -17.42 -0.06
CA SER A 192 -25.81 -17.58 1.40
C SER A 192 -25.83 -19.06 1.87
N GLY A 193 -25.98 -20.04 0.97
CA GLY A 193 -26.22 -21.44 1.35
C GLY A 193 -25.15 -22.49 1.00
N GLU A 194 -24.28 -22.29 0.00
CA GLU A 194 -23.37 -23.36 -0.45
C GLU A 194 -21.91 -23.17 0.05
N PRO A 195 -21.26 -24.21 0.64
CA PRO A 195 -19.91 -24.12 1.18
C PRO A 195 -18.76 -23.95 0.15
N GLY A 196 -19.06 -23.75 -1.14
CA GLY A 196 -18.06 -23.76 -2.22
C GLY A 196 -17.69 -22.40 -2.83
N ASN A 197 -18.50 -21.35 -2.69
CA ASN A 197 -18.35 -20.08 -3.43
C ASN A 197 -18.07 -18.87 -2.51
N ALA A 198 -17.04 -18.97 -1.66
CA ALA A 198 -16.59 -17.84 -0.83
C ALA A 198 -16.15 -16.61 -1.67
N GLU A 199 -15.73 -16.83 -2.93
CA GLU A 199 -15.27 -15.79 -3.86
C GLU A 199 -16.37 -14.81 -4.30
N GLN A 200 -17.64 -15.19 -4.19
CA GLN A 200 -18.77 -14.34 -4.61
C GLN A 200 -19.35 -13.48 -3.48
N ARG A 201 -18.84 -13.62 -2.24
CA ARG A 201 -19.41 -13.01 -1.02
C ARG A 201 -18.76 -11.67 -0.66
N GLY A 202 -18.89 -10.64 -1.50
CA GLY A 202 -18.40 -9.30 -1.15
C GLY A 202 -18.48 -8.29 -2.29
N TRP A 203 -18.22 -7.02 -1.97
CA TRP A 203 -18.08 -5.95 -2.95
C TRP A 203 -16.89 -6.24 -3.85
N ARG A 204 -17.05 -6.03 -5.17
CA ARG A 204 -15.99 -6.21 -6.16
C ARG A 204 -15.87 -4.98 -7.06
N ALA A 205 -14.74 -4.83 -7.75
CA ALA A 205 -14.60 -3.80 -8.77
C ALA A 205 -14.65 -4.43 -10.17
N LYS A 206 -15.47 -3.84 -11.04
CA LYS A 206 -15.40 -4.07 -12.48
C LYS A 206 -14.18 -3.34 -13.03
N VAL A 207 -13.34 -4.04 -13.77
CA VAL A 207 -12.11 -3.49 -14.35
C VAL A 207 -11.99 -3.79 -15.85
N SER A 208 -11.20 -2.98 -16.56
CA SER A 208 -10.84 -3.18 -17.96
C SER A 208 -9.30 -3.16 -18.15
N PRO A 209 -8.72 -4.13 -18.88
CA PRO A 209 -9.40 -5.29 -19.48
C PRO A 209 -9.91 -6.26 -18.40
N PRO A 210 -11.00 -7.01 -18.67
CA PRO A 210 -11.52 -8.00 -17.73
C PRO A 210 -10.53 -9.17 -17.55
N ASP A 211 -10.30 -9.53 -16.30
CA ASP A 211 -9.72 -10.78 -15.74
C ASP A 211 -8.75 -11.59 -16.61
N THR A 212 -7.58 -11.01 -16.90
CA THR A 212 -6.43 -11.78 -17.43
C THR A 212 -5.19 -11.74 -16.54
N GLN A 213 -5.11 -10.82 -15.56
CA GLN A 213 -3.93 -10.66 -14.68
C GLN A 213 -4.29 -10.39 -13.21
N PHE A 214 -5.58 -10.31 -12.87
CA PHE A 214 -6.07 -9.87 -11.56
C PHE A 214 -6.88 -11.02 -10.93
N PRO A 215 -6.49 -11.59 -9.78
CA PRO A 215 -7.30 -12.63 -9.16
C PRO A 215 -8.63 -12.05 -8.65
N ALA A 216 -9.77 -12.65 -8.99
CA ALA A 216 -11.09 -12.24 -8.48
C ALA A 216 -11.15 -12.15 -6.95
N THR A 217 -10.35 -12.97 -6.25
CA THR A 217 -10.19 -12.98 -4.79
C THR A 217 -9.58 -11.69 -4.21
N THR A 218 -8.88 -10.91 -5.03
CA THR A 218 -8.23 -9.64 -4.68
C THR A 218 -9.23 -8.47 -4.60
N LEU A 219 -10.42 -8.60 -5.21
CA LEU A 219 -11.41 -7.52 -5.33
C LEU A 219 -12.31 -7.31 -4.10
N MET A 220 -12.21 -8.17 -3.10
CA MET A 220 -13.11 -8.14 -1.95
C MET A 220 -12.77 -6.97 -1.05
N CYS A 221 -13.48 -5.86 -1.13
CA CYS A 221 -13.32 -4.77 -0.16
C CYS A 221 -14.22 -5.01 1.06
N SER A 222 -13.62 -5.22 2.23
CA SER A 222 -14.33 -5.32 3.52
C SER A 222 -14.36 -3.99 4.26
N LEU A 223 -14.74 -2.90 3.57
CA LEU A 223 -15.16 -1.67 4.25
C LEU A 223 -16.63 -1.78 4.65
N GLU A 224 -16.99 -2.77 5.48
CA GLU A 224 -18.33 -2.88 6.08
C GLU A 224 -18.66 -1.71 7.04
N ARG A 225 -17.75 -0.73 7.17
CA ARG A 225 -17.97 0.54 7.87
C ARG A 225 -17.72 1.76 6.99
N MET A 226 -18.09 1.71 5.71
CA MET A 226 -18.27 2.94 4.93
C MET A 226 -19.47 3.71 5.51
N VAL A 227 -19.15 4.58 6.49
CA VAL A 227 -19.94 5.70 7.03
C VAL A 227 -21.39 5.74 6.54
N ARG A 228 -22.27 4.95 7.15
CA ARG A 228 -23.67 5.39 7.28
C ARG A 228 -23.60 6.61 8.19
N GLY A 229 -24.00 7.75 7.66
CA GLY A 229 -23.90 9.05 8.30
C GLY A 229 -24.26 8.99 9.78
N THR A 230 -23.47 9.68 10.59
CA THR A 230 -23.75 10.00 11.97
C THR A 230 -25.14 10.63 12.10
N HIS A 231 -26.17 9.80 12.26
CA HIS A 231 -27.32 10.17 13.05
C HIS A 231 -26.96 9.86 14.49
N CYS A 232 -26.40 10.86 15.17
CA CYS A 232 -26.49 10.94 16.62
C CYS A 232 -27.98 11.03 16.97
N ARG A 233 -28.66 9.89 17.09
CA ARG A 233 -29.94 9.83 17.81
C ARG A 233 -29.59 10.02 19.27
N GLY A 234 -29.99 11.16 19.82
CA GLY A 234 -29.85 11.49 21.23
C GLY A 234 -30.39 10.36 22.10
N SER A 235 -29.67 10.07 23.18
CA SER A 235 -30.14 9.21 24.26
C SER A 235 -31.50 9.71 24.76
N PRO A 236 -32.52 8.85 24.88
CA PRO A 236 -33.73 9.24 25.58
C PRO A 236 -33.40 9.44 27.06
N ALA A 237 -33.79 10.59 27.59
CA ALA A 237 -33.71 10.92 29.01
C ALA A 237 -34.37 9.82 29.84
N ARG A 238 -33.63 9.24 30.78
CA ARG A 238 -34.20 8.40 31.84
C ARG A 238 -34.87 9.33 32.83
N SER A 239 -36.19 9.40 32.81
CA SER A 239 -37.00 9.92 33.90
C SER A 239 -36.86 9.00 35.10
N SER A 240 -36.07 9.40 36.10
CA SER A 240 -36.11 8.81 37.43
C SER A 240 -37.13 9.59 38.25
N GLU A 241 -38.27 8.96 38.49
CA GLU A 241 -39.23 9.35 39.54
C GLU A 241 -38.51 9.41 40.89
N VAL A 242 -38.59 10.56 41.55
CA VAL A 242 -38.17 10.75 42.93
C VAL A 242 -39.43 10.61 43.79
N ASN A 243 -39.55 9.48 44.49
CA ASN A 243 -40.49 9.31 45.59
C ASN A 243 -39.75 9.62 46.90
N SER A 244 -40.11 10.73 47.53
CA SER A 244 -39.75 11.06 48.91
C SER A 244 -40.87 10.63 49.87
N PRO A 245 -40.52 10.19 51.08
CA PRO A 245 -41.39 10.35 52.23
C PRO A 245 -40.74 11.22 53.30
N SER A 246 -41.42 12.31 53.68
CA SER A 246 -41.26 13.01 54.96
C SER A 246 -42.08 12.27 56.04
N PRO A 247 -41.78 12.42 57.33
CA PRO A 247 -41.86 13.69 58.06
C PRO A 247 -40.51 14.28 58.47
#